data_AF-A0A8C1XNT5-F1
#
_entry.id   AF-A0A8C1XNT5-F1
#
_cell.length_a   1.000
_cell.length_b   1.000
_cell.length_c   1.000
_cell.angle_alpha   90.00
_cell.angle_beta   90.00
_cell.angle_gamma   90.00
#
_symmetry.space_group_name_H-M   'P 1'
#
loop_
_entity.id
_entity.type
_entity.pdbx_description
1 polymer ?
#
loop_
_entity_poly.entity_id
_entity_poly.type
_entity_poly.pdbx_seq_one_letter_code
_entity_poly.pdbx_strand_id
1 'polypeptide(L)'
;MFSVGVLVCSSSPPRFVSVEELMETAKGVTNLALAHEIVMNSAFQHGFSPFSSDRENTLKGQIVAAKSADNPIRKVIDSRIQMYLLGFLESSAHRCAPALPGGLTPISKELEEIAVKLGRLVTFNKLVYSPFYHKILQDILKQGESLDVKRMYSTALDWCLSL
;
A
#
# COMPACT_ATOMS: atom_id res chain seq x y z
N MET A 1 56.96 -8.14 -38.03
CA MET A 1 55.84 -7.18 -37.95
C MET A 1 54.56 -7.97 -37.90
N PHE A 2 53.93 -8.12 -36.73
CA PHE A 2 52.48 -8.34 -36.59
C PHE A 2 52.17 -8.12 -35.09
N SER A 3 51.88 -6.87 -34.72
CA SER A 3 51.25 -6.56 -33.42
C SER A 3 49.75 -6.64 -33.64
N VAL A 4 49.11 -7.61 -33.01
CA VAL A 4 47.65 -7.68 -32.92
C VAL A 4 47.21 -6.64 -31.90
N GLY A 5 46.61 -5.56 -32.38
CA GLY A 5 46.01 -4.52 -31.55
C GLY A 5 44.74 -5.06 -30.90
N VAL A 6 44.75 -5.20 -29.58
CA VAL A 6 43.52 -5.34 -28.79
C VAL A 6 42.99 -3.93 -28.55
N LEU A 7 41.82 -3.66 -29.11
CA LEU A 7 41.04 -2.46 -28.89
C LEU A 7 40.59 -2.42 -27.42
N VAL A 8 41.27 -1.61 -26.60
CA VAL A 8 40.88 -1.36 -25.21
C VAL A 8 39.67 -0.41 -25.22
N CYS A 9 38.49 -0.93 -24.87
CA CYS A 9 37.32 -0.12 -24.57
C CYS A 9 37.63 0.84 -23.41
N SER A 10 37.13 2.08 -23.51
CA SER A 10 37.26 3.16 -22.53
C SER A 10 36.58 2.85 -21.19
N SER A 11 37.17 1.96 -20.39
CA SER A 11 36.78 1.76 -19.01
C SER A 11 37.37 2.86 -18.13
N SER A 12 36.55 3.37 -17.22
CA SER A 12 36.85 4.34 -16.18
C SER A 12 38.24 4.18 -15.50
N PRO A 13 38.81 5.26 -14.93
CA PRO A 13 40.11 5.24 -14.25
C PRO A 13 40.20 4.09 -13.23
N PRO A 14 41.34 3.40 -13.10
CA PRO A 14 41.49 2.28 -12.18
C PRO A 14 41.30 2.77 -10.73
N ARG A 15 40.34 2.17 -10.03
CA ARG A 15 40.05 2.42 -8.61
C ARG A 15 40.47 1.20 -7.81
N PHE A 16 41.05 1.41 -6.64
CA PHE A 16 41.30 0.32 -5.70
C PHE A 16 39.96 -0.21 -5.20
N VAL A 17 39.76 -1.53 -5.32
CA VAL A 17 38.56 -2.23 -4.87
C VAL A 17 38.92 -2.95 -3.57
N SER A 18 38.06 -2.84 -2.56
CA SER A 18 38.24 -3.58 -1.31
C SER A 18 37.95 -5.08 -1.52
N VAL A 19 38.54 -5.95 -0.68
CA VAL A 19 38.24 -7.39 -0.70
C VAL A 19 36.75 -7.64 -0.41
N GLU A 20 36.13 -6.79 0.41
CA GLU A 20 34.70 -6.84 0.71
C GLU A 20 33.84 -6.58 -0.54
N GLU A 21 34.11 -5.50 -1.28
CA GLU A 21 33.42 -5.21 -2.55
C GLU A 21 33.62 -6.34 -3.57
N LEU A 22 34.81 -6.92 -3.62
CA LEU A 22 35.09 -8.06 -4.49
C LEU A 22 34.24 -9.28 -4.11
N MET A 23 34.11 -9.58 -2.81
CA MET A 23 33.34 -10.71 -2.32
C MET A 23 31.83 -10.53 -2.51
N GLU A 24 31.30 -9.32 -2.25
CA GLU A 24 29.91 -8.97 -2.52
C GLU A 24 29.61 -9.01 -4.03
N THR A 25 30.54 -8.53 -4.86
CA THR A 25 30.41 -8.64 -6.33
C THR A 25 30.38 -10.10 -6.78
N ALA A 26 31.24 -10.96 -6.23
CA ALA A 26 31.26 -12.38 -6.54
C ALA A 26 29.94 -13.07 -6.20
N LYS A 27 29.34 -12.73 -5.05
CA LYS A 27 28.00 -13.20 -4.65
C LYS A 27 26.90 -12.66 -5.57
N GLY A 28 27.02 -11.42 -6.03
CA GLY A 28 26.13 -10.86 -7.05
C GLY A 28 26.18 -11.64 -8.37
N VAL A 29 27.39 -12.00 -8.82
CA VAL A 29 27.60 -12.77 -10.06
C VAL A 29 27.04 -14.19 -9.93
N THR A 30 27.20 -14.87 -8.79
CA THR A 30 26.60 -16.20 -8.60
C THR A 30 25.08 -16.15 -8.56
N ASN A 31 24.48 -15.13 -7.91
CA ASN A 31 23.03 -14.93 -7.92
C ASN A 31 22.50 -14.64 -9.33
N LEU A 32 23.24 -13.84 -10.13
CA LEU A 32 22.87 -13.56 -11.50
C LEU A 32 22.99 -14.80 -12.40
N ALA A 33 24.03 -15.61 -12.20
CA ALA A 33 24.19 -16.89 -12.89
C ALA A 33 23.04 -17.85 -12.57
N LEU A 34 22.64 -17.96 -11.30
CA LEU A 34 21.49 -18.75 -10.87
C LEU A 34 20.19 -18.20 -11.48
N ALA A 35 19.97 -16.89 -11.45
CA ALA A 35 18.78 -16.27 -12.05
C ALA A 35 18.72 -16.53 -13.57
N HIS A 36 19.86 -16.41 -14.26
CA HIS A 36 19.96 -16.74 -15.67
C HIS A 36 19.63 -18.22 -15.93
N GLU A 37 20.09 -19.14 -15.08
CA GLU A 37 19.77 -20.56 -15.19
C GLU A 37 18.28 -20.82 -14.98
N ILE A 38 17.66 -20.25 -13.94
CA ILE A 38 16.22 -20.37 -13.67
C ILE A 38 15.38 -19.92 -14.87
N VAL A 39 15.78 -18.86 -15.56
CA VAL A 39 15.02 -18.30 -16.69
C VAL A 39 15.29 -19.05 -17.99
N MET A 40 16.54 -19.43 -18.26
CA MET A 40 16.94 -20.00 -19.56
C MET A 40 16.84 -21.52 -19.62
N ASN A 41 16.90 -22.20 -18.48
CA ASN A 41 16.79 -23.65 -18.42
C ASN A 41 15.36 -24.07 -18.07
N SER A 42 14.57 -24.42 -19.08
CA SER A 42 13.22 -24.97 -18.90
C SER A 42 13.16 -26.27 -18.08
N ALA A 43 14.29 -26.97 -17.93
CA ALA A 43 14.43 -28.16 -17.10
C ALA A 43 15.07 -27.87 -15.73
N PHE A 44 15.25 -26.59 -15.35
CA PHE A 44 15.75 -26.23 -14.04
C PHE A 44 14.83 -26.79 -12.95
N GLN A 45 15.42 -27.50 -11.97
CA GLN A 45 14.69 -28.05 -10.83
C GLN A 45 15.36 -27.60 -9.54
N HIS A 46 14.55 -27.08 -8.61
CA HIS A 46 14.98 -26.62 -7.30
C HIS A 46 15.26 -27.76 -6.29
N GLY A 47 15.33 -29.03 -6.75
CA GLY A 47 15.62 -30.21 -5.92
C GLY A 47 14.56 -30.57 -4.87
N PHE A 48 13.40 -29.90 -4.86
CA PHE A 48 12.29 -30.24 -3.96
C PHE A 48 11.35 -31.21 -4.66
N SER A 49 10.81 -32.16 -3.90
CA SER A 49 9.79 -33.07 -4.42
C SER A 49 8.55 -32.28 -4.84
N PRO A 50 7.94 -32.62 -6.01
CA PRO A 50 6.65 -32.05 -6.38
C PRO A 50 5.63 -32.28 -5.28
N PHE A 51 4.68 -31.35 -5.13
CA PHE A 51 3.54 -31.61 -4.27
C PHE A 51 2.76 -32.82 -4.79
N SER A 52 2.23 -33.64 -3.88
CA SER A 52 1.19 -34.59 -4.27
C SER A 52 -0.01 -33.82 -4.78
N SER A 53 -0.77 -34.42 -5.70
CA SER A 53 -1.96 -33.80 -6.27
C SER A 53 -2.93 -33.31 -5.19
N ASP A 54 -3.08 -34.06 -4.09
CA ASP A 54 -3.92 -33.67 -2.95
C ASP A 54 -3.40 -32.41 -2.24
N ARG A 55 -2.09 -32.29 -2.02
CA ARG A 55 -1.49 -31.10 -1.38
C ARG A 55 -1.59 -29.88 -2.28
N GLU A 56 -1.36 -30.05 -3.57
CA GLU A 56 -1.49 -28.97 -4.55
C GLU A 56 -2.94 -28.47 -4.62
N ASN A 57 -3.91 -29.38 -4.72
CA ASN A 57 -5.34 -29.05 -4.73
C ASN A 57 -5.78 -28.38 -3.43
N THR A 58 -5.30 -28.88 -2.28
CA THR A 58 -5.57 -28.28 -0.97
C THR A 58 -5.04 -26.86 -0.89
N LEU A 59 -3.79 -26.62 -1.31
CA LEU A 59 -3.17 -25.30 -1.28
C LEU A 59 -3.92 -24.32 -2.19
N LYS A 60 -4.27 -24.75 -3.42
CA LYS A 60 -5.11 -23.97 -4.34
C LYS A 60 -6.45 -23.61 -3.70
N GLY A 61 -7.12 -24.59 -3.07
CA GLY A 61 -8.36 -24.37 -2.34
C GLY A 61 -8.23 -23.37 -1.19
N GLN A 62 -7.16 -23.46 -0.40
CA GLN A 62 -6.88 -22.54 0.70
C GLN A 62 -6.64 -21.10 0.21
N ILE A 63 -5.88 -20.92 -0.87
CA ILE A 63 -5.63 -19.60 -1.46
C ILE A 63 -6.95 -18.97 -1.95
N VAL A 64 -7.79 -19.74 -2.65
CA VAL A 64 -9.10 -19.28 -3.11
C VAL A 64 -10.01 -18.92 -1.93
N ALA A 65 -10.04 -19.75 -0.89
CA ALA A 65 -10.81 -19.51 0.33
C ALA A 65 -10.33 -18.27 1.11
N ALA A 66 -9.01 -18.03 1.15
CA ALA A 66 -8.44 -16.83 1.77
C ALA A 66 -8.82 -15.55 1.02
N LYS A 67 -8.93 -15.62 -0.32
CA LYS A 67 -9.39 -14.51 -1.16
C LYS A 67 -10.90 -14.22 -1.02
N SER A 68 -11.70 -15.17 -0.54
CA SER A 68 -13.16 -15.00 -0.45
C SER A 68 -13.56 -13.76 0.35
N ALA A 69 -14.52 -12.98 -0.16
CA ALA A 69 -15.09 -11.82 0.56
C ALA A 69 -15.83 -12.23 1.85
N ASP A 70 -16.31 -13.48 1.90
CA ASP A 70 -16.99 -14.03 3.07
C ASP A 70 -16.05 -14.61 4.12
N ASN A 71 -14.74 -14.60 3.86
CA ASN A 71 -13.76 -15.03 4.83
C ASN A 71 -13.83 -14.16 6.11
N PRO A 72 -14.01 -14.75 7.30
CA PRO A 72 -14.17 -13.99 8.54
C PRO A 72 -12.93 -13.17 8.89
N ILE A 73 -11.73 -13.67 8.57
CA ILE A 73 -10.47 -12.94 8.78
C ILE A 73 -10.45 -11.70 7.88
N ARG A 74 -10.84 -11.85 6.61
CA ARG A 74 -10.94 -10.72 5.68
C ARG A 74 -11.93 -9.66 6.18
N LYS A 75 -13.13 -10.07 6.60
CA LYS A 75 -14.13 -9.15 7.17
C LYS A 75 -13.61 -8.39 8.39
N VAL A 76 -12.87 -9.07 9.28
CA VAL A 76 -12.25 -8.44 10.46
C VAL A 76 -11.15 -7.45 10.06
N ILE A 77 -10.30 -7.79 9.09
CA ILE A 77 -9.26 -6.89 8.58
C ILE A 77 -9.91 -5.66 7.95
N ASP A 78 -10.90 -5.84 7.07
CA ASP A 78 -11.62 -4.74 6.42
C ASP A 78 -12.27 -3.80 7.45
N SER A 79 -12.95 -4.35 8.46
CA SER A 79 -13.54 -3.57 9.54
C SER A 79 -12.50 -2.78 10.34
N ARG A 80 -11.35 -3.38 10.66
CA ARG A 80 -10.27 -2.69 11.39
C ARG A 80 -9.65 -1.57 10.56
N ILE A 81 -9.45 -1.78 9.27
CA ILE A 81 -8.96 -0.74 8.34
C ILE A 81 -9.95 0.41 8.27
N GLN A 82 -11.24 0.13 8.10
CA GLN A 82 -12.29 1.16 8.08
C GLN A 82 -12.33 1.96 9.38
N MET A 83 -12.31 1.28 10.53
CA MET A 83 -12.30 1.93 11.84
C MET A 83 -11.08 2.82 12.03
N TYR A 84 -9.89 2.38 11.60
CA TYR A 84 -8.68 3.19 11.64
C TYR A 84 -8.78 4.43 10.74
N LEU A 85 -9.21 4.26 9.49
CA LEU A 85 -9.34 5.38 8.54
C LEU A 85 -10.38 6.40 9.00
N LEU A 86 -11.52 5.93 9.53
CA LEU A 86 -12.55 6.82 10.09
C LEU A 86 -12.01 7.58 11.30
N GLY A 87 -11.37 6.88 12.25
CA GLY A 87 -10.74 7.51 13.41
C GLY A 87 -9.63 8.49 13.02
N PHE A 88 -8.89 8.21 11.95
CA PHE A 88 -7.86 9.12 11.42
C PHE A 88 -8.48 10.39 10.85
N LEU A 89 -9.60 10.26 10.12
CA LEU A 89 -10.32 11.42 9.62
C LEU A 89 -10.84 12.26 10.78
N GLU A 90 -11.50 11.65 11.78
CA GLU A 90 -11.99 12.34 12.97
C GLU A 90 -10.87 13.02 13.78
N SER A 91 -9.70 12.40 13.87
CA SER A 91 -8.58 12.92 14.66
C SER A 91 -7.71 13.94 13.92
N SER A 92 -7.87 14.07 12.59
CA SER A 92 -7.11 15.03 11.78
C SER A 92 -7.34 16.49 12.20
N ALA A 93 -8.44 16.80 12.89
CA ALA A 93 -8.66 18.09 13.57
C ALA A 93 -7.73 18.32 14.78
N HIS A 94 -7.26 17.25 15.43
CA HIS A 94 -6.52 17.29 16.70
C HIS A 94 -5.09 16.73 16.63
N ARG A 95 -4.59 16.43 15.41
CA ARG A 95 -3.21 15.98 15.09
C ARG A 95 -2.71 14.73 15.83
N CYS A 96 -3.59 13.88 16.36
CA CYS A 96 -3.19 12.62 16.99
C CYS A 96 -3.61 11.45 16.09
N ALA A 97 -2.65 10.70 15.54
CA ALA A 97 -2.98 9.50 14.79
C ALA A 97 -3.59 8.45 15.74
N PRO A 98 -4.71 7.81 15.38
CA PRO A 98 -5.30 6.76 16.21
C PRO A 98 -4.33 5.59 16.33
N ALA A 99 -4.38 4.89 17.46
CA ALA A 99 -3.59 3.68 17.64
C ALA A 99 -3.99 2.60 16.61
N LEU A 100 -2.98 1.91 16.06
CA LEU A 100 -3.23 0.87 15.07
C LEU A 100 -3.88 -0.36 15.72
N PRO A 101 -5.02 -0.85 15.21
CA PRO A 101 -5.61 -2.09 15.70
C PRO A 101 -4.64 -3.26 15.54
N GLY A 102 -4.60 -4.17 16.53
CA GLY A 102 -3.78 -5.38 16.46
C GLY A 102 -4.05 -6.19 15.19
N GLY A 103 -3.05 -6.91 14.69
CA GLY A 103 -3.15 -7.70 13.44
C GLY A 103 -2.96 -6.89 12.14
N LEU A 104 -2.87 -5.56 12.20
CA LEU A 104 -2.52 -4.72 11.05
C LEU A 104 -1.05 -4.24 11.06
N THR A 105 -0.26 -4.63 12.06
CA THR A 105 1.16 -4.27 12.19
C THR A 105 1.98 -4.51 10.92
N PRO A 106 1.81 -5.61 10.16
CA PRO A 106 2.59 -5.84 8.96
C PRO A 106 2.33 -4.85 7.82
N ILE A 107 1.20 -4.13 7.84
CA ILE A 107 0.79 -3.17 6.80
C ILE A 107 0.67 -1.74 7.36
N SER A 108 1.27 -1.48 8.52
CA SER A 108 1.10 -0.23 9.26
C SER A 108 1.53 0.99 8.44
N LYS A 109 2.68 0.89 7.78
CA LYS A 109 3.26 1.96 6.97
C LYS A 109 2.38 2.27 5.75
N GLU A 110 1.96 1.25 5.02
CA GLU A 110 1.10 1.40 3.84
C GLU A 110 -0.26 2.00 4.24
N LEU A 111 -0.81 1.55 5.36
CA LEU A 111 -2.08 2.06 5.87
C LEU A 111 -1.96 3.53 6.31
N GLU A 112 -0.86 3.92 6.95
CA GLU A 112 -0.59 5.32 7.31
C GLU A 112 -0.46 6.21 6.07
N GLU A 113 0.29 5.77 5.05
CA GLU A 113 0.42 6.51 3.80
C GLU A 113 -0.94 6.71 3.10
N ILE A 114 -1.80 5.68 3.10
CA ILE A 114 -3.17 5.76 2.59
C ILE A 114 -4.00 6.74 3.41
N ALA A 115 -3.91 6.68 4.74
CA ALA A 115 -4.65 7.56 5.64
C ALA A 115 -4.29 9.03 5.42
N VAL A 116 -3.00 9.35 5.29
CA VAL A 116 -2.54 10.72 4.99
C VAL A 116 -3.07 11.21 3.63
N LYS A 117 -3.02 10.36 2.60
CA LYS A 117 -3.55 10.69 1.26
C LYS A 117 -5.06 10.93 1.32
N LEU A 118 -5.79 10.07 2.04
CA LEU A 118 -7.23 10.21 2.26
C LEU A 118 -7.56 11.51 2.99
N GLY A 119 -6.82 11.84 4.05
CA GLY A 119 -6.98 13.11 4.78
C GLY A 119 -6.81 14.32 3.86
N ARG A 120 -5.73 14.36 3.07
CA ARG A 120 -5.49 15.44 2.10
C ARG A 120 -6.62 15.56 1.06
N LEU A 121 -7.11 14.44 0.56
CA LEU A 121 -8.21 14.39 -0.41
C LEU A 121 -9.50 14.95 0.20
N VAL A 122 -9.82 14.54 1.44
CA VAL A 122 -10.99 15.03 2.16
C VAL A 122 -10.88 16.53 2.41
N THR A 123 -9.72 17.03 2.87
CA THR A 123 -9.48 18.48 3.05
C THR A 123 -9.65 19.24 1.74
N PHE A 124 -9.07 18.75 0.64
CA PHE A 124 -9.21 19.39 -0.67
C PHE A 124 -10.67 19.44 -1.14
N ASN A 125 -11.37 18.31 -1.06
CA ASN A 125 -12.78 18.24 -1.43
C ASN A 125 -13.62 19.22 -0.60
N LYS A 126 -13.34 19.36 0.70
CA LYS A 126 -14.00 20.36 1.54
C LYS A 126 -13.73 21.78 1.06
N LEU A 127 -12.45 22.14 0.85
CA LEU A 127 -12.08 23.49 0.42
C LEU A 127 -12.76 23.90 -0.89
N VAL A 128 -12.88 22.96 -1.83
CA VAL A 128 -13.50 23.22 -3.14
C VAL A 128 -15.02 23.23 -3.03
N TYR A 129 -15.62 22.25 -2.36
CA TYR A 129 -17.06 22.03 -2.44
C TYR A 129 -17.86 22.67 -1.30
N SER A 130 -17.22 23.08 -0.19
CA SER A 130 -17.90 23.70 0.97
C SER A 130 -18.81 24.88 0.62
N PRO A 131 -18.42 25.84 -0.25
CA PRO A 131 -19.31 26.94 -0.61
C PRO A 131 -20.62 26.50 -1.30
N PHE A 132 -20.57 25.42 -2.07
CA PHE A 132 -21.73 24.87 -2.76
C PHE A 132 -22.68 24.16 -1.78
N TYR A 133 -22.13 23.35 -0.87
CA TYR A 133 -22.91 22.72 0.18
C TYR A 133 -23.53 23.76 1.10
N HIS A 134 -22.78 24.78 1.49
CA HIS A 134 -23.28 25.88 2.32
C HIS A 134 -24.50 26.56 1.69
N LYS A 135 -24.45 26.86 0.39
CA LYS A 135 -25.57 27.47 -0.34
C LYS A 135 -26.81 26.57 -0.35
N ILE A 136 -26.66 25.30 -0.73
CA ILE A 136 -27.77 24.33 -0.77
C ILE A 136 -28.41 24.20 0.61
N LEU A 137 -27.58 24.05 1.64
CA LEU A 137 -28.02 23.89 3.02
C LEU A 137 -28.73 25.14 3.54
N GLN A 138 -28.25 26.34 3.19
CA GLN A 138 -28.89 27.61 3.57
C GLN A 138 -30.25 27.78 2.89
N ASP A 139 -30.40 27.35 1.65
CA ASP A 139 -31.67 27.40 0.92
C ASP A 139 -32.70 26.41 1.51
N ILE A 140 -32.27 25.22 1.93
CA ILE A 140 -33.13 24.26 2.66
C ILE A 140 -33.59 24.83 4.01
N LEU A 141 -32.70 25.47 4.77
CA LEU A 141 -33.06 26.09 6.05
C LEU A 141 -34.09 27.22 5.91
N LYS A 142 -34.03 27.98 4.82
CA LYS A 142 -35.02 29.03 4.53
C LYS A 142 -36.39 28.45 4.17
N GLN A 143 -36.45 27.21 3.70
CA GLN A 143 -37.68 26.52 3.29
C GLN A 143 -38.28 25.61 4.38
N GLY A 144 -37.47 25.13 5.34
CA GLY A 144 -37.92 24.19 6.38
C GLY A 144 -37.92 24.78 7.79
N GLU A 145 -39.09 24.90 8.42
CA GLU A 145 -39.24 25.27 9.84
C GLU A 145 -38.95 24.11 10.83
N SER A 146 -38.77 22.89 10.33
CA SER A 146 -38.60 21.69 11.16
C SER A 146 -37.27 21.67 11.93
N LEU A 147 -37.35 21.39 13.24
CA LEU A 147 -36.21 21.22 14.14
C LEU A 147 -35.25 20.10 13.70
N ASP A 148 -35.75 19.08 13.01
CA ASP A 148 -34.94 17.95 12.53
C ASP A 148 -34.01 18.35 11.39
N VAL A 149 -34.49 19.24 10.50
CA VAL A 149 -33.71 19.80 9.39
C VAL A 149 -32.60 20.71 9.94
N LYS A 150 -32.90 21.49 10.99
CA LYS A 150 -31.91 22.33 11.69
C LYS A 150 -30.85 21.49 12.41
N ARG A 151 -31.21 20.34 12.98
CA ARG A 151 -30.28 19.43 13.66
C ARG A 151 -29.35 18.74 12.68
N MET A 152 -29.89 18.21 11.57
CA MET A 152 -29.12 17.61 10.49
C MET A 152 -28.15 18.62 9.85
N TYR A 153 -28.60 19.88 9.68
CA TYR A 153 -27.74 20.98 9.24
C TYR A 153 -26.58 21.23 10.20
N SER A 154 -26.85 21.31 11.52
CA SER A 154 -25.79 21.54 12.51
C SER A 154 -24.73 20.45 12.45
N THR A 155 -25.13 19.18 12.30
CA THR A 155 -24.18 18.07 12.18
C THR A 155 -23.41 18.08 10.87
N ALA A 156 -24.06 18.43 9.75
CA ALA A 156 -23.41 18.56 8.44
C ALA A 156 -22.45 19.75 8.40
N LEU A 157 -22.80 20.87 9.03
CA LEU A 157 -21.98 22.05 9.14
C LEU A 157 -20.80 21.81 10.09
N ASP A 158 -21.02 21.16 11.24
CA ASP A 158 -19.93 20.71 12.12
C ASP A 158 -18.98 19.75 11.38
N TRP A 159 -19.49 18.83 10.57
CA TRP A 159 -18.62 17.97 9.76
C TRP A 159 -17.84 18.74 8.68
N CYS A 160 -18.41 19.82 8.17
CA CYS A 160 -17.76 20.71 7.21
C CYS A 160 -16.75 21.68 7.85
N LEU A 161 -16.98 22.11 9.11
CA LEU A 161 -16.23 23.16 9.81
C LEU A 161 -15.29 22.66 10.93
N SER A 162 -15.53 21.50 11.53
CA SER A 162 -14.74 20.95 12.65
C SER A 162 -13.69 19.92 12.23
N LEU A 163 -13.35 19.85 10.95
CA LEU A 163 -12.31 18.96 10.39
C LEU A 163 -11.54 19.62 9.26
#